data_AF-A0A522TB37-F1
#
_entry.id   AF-A0A522TB37-F1
#
_cell.length_a   1.000
_cell.length_b   1.000
_cell.length_c   1.000
_cell.angle_alpha   90.00
_cell.angle_beta   90.00
_cell.angle_gamma   90.00
#
_symmetry.space_group_name_H-M   'P 1'
#
loop_
_entity.id
_entity.type
_entity.pdbx_description
1 polymer ?
#
loop_
_entity_poly.entity_id
_entity_poly.type
_entity_poly.pdbx_seq_one_letter_code
_entity_poly.pdbx_strand_id
1 'polypeptide(L)'
;MQGSRLTLAFAPGGSRASYSGFRRFSPQPVTFHKVSSNTVYELPPDLRHPPLAPFHPLPPNGLALTPPMGWNSWNHFNVHVNAEDIRRTADLLVSTGMAAAGYVYVNIDDTWEGQRDANGNIQPNSKFPDMKALADYVHSKGLKLGIYSSPGPKTCAGYTGSYNHELQDARTYAKWGIDYLKYDWCSASEVYSPDQMRAVYEKMALALRRAGSRASRMTGRPIVFSLCEYGWQNVGAWGAEVGGNLWRTTGDIEDNYASMSRNGFSQNGRQGAAGPGHWNDPDMLEIGNGGMTDAEYRTHMSLWSMLAAPLIAGNDLTKMTPDILAILTNREVIAVDQDKLGKQGYRVQQDGDLEIWKKPLSGGATAIALFNRGPQAAAMTADWAKLGVGSNPKIRDLWAHRSFRSPGHYTVTVPSHGVVMLRAH
;
A
#
# COMPACT_ATOMS: atom_id res chain seq x y z
N MET A 1 20.22 -18.99 -45.29
CA MET A 1 20.85 -17.76 -44.76
C MET A 1 21.34 -18.07 -43.35
N GLN A 2 22.61 -17.80 -43.07
CA GLN A 2 23.31 -18.17 -41.85
C GLN A 2 22.64 -17.59 -40.60
N GLY A 3 22.28 -18.47 -39.65
CA GLY A 3 21.76 -18.06 -38.35
C GLY A 3 22.89 -17.58 -37.45
N SER A 4 22.83 -16.32 -37.02
CA SER A 4 23.74 -15.75 -36.03
C SER A 4 23.33 -16.23 -34.64
N ARG A 5 24.19 -17.00 -33.96
CA ARG A 5 24.08 -17.27 -32.52
C ARG A 5 24.57 -16.04 -31.77
N LEU A 6 23.69 -15.34 -31.07
CA LEU A 6 24.08 -14.38 -30.03
C LEU A 6 23.97 -15.08 -28.68
N THR A 7 25.09 -15.22 -27.98
CA THR A 7 25.15 -15.72 -26.60
C THR A 7 25.26 -14.51 -25.68
N LEU A 8 24.19 -14.17 -24.95
CA LEU A 8 24.25 -13.20 -23.86
C LEU A 8 24.63 -13.96 -22.58
N ALA A 9 25.88 -13.79 -22.14
CA ALA A 9 26.31 -14.23 -20.82
C ALA A 9 25.87 -13.20 -19.78
N PHE A 10 24.95 -13.57 -18.90
CA PHE A 10 24.70 -12.81 -17.68
C PHE A 10 25.85 -13.07 -16.71
N ALA A 11 26.66 -12.05 -16.43
CA ALA A 11 27.60 -12.08 -15.32
C ALA A 11 26.83 -11.96 -14.00
N PRO A 12 27.04 -12.84 -13.01
CA PRO A 12 26.44 -12.67 -11.70
C PRO A 12 27.20 -11.57 -10.95
N GLY A 13 26.60 -10.39 -10.82
CA GLY A 13 27.01 -9.39 -9.83
C GLY A 13 26.72 -9.93 -8.44
N GLY A 14 27.78 -10.13 -7.64
CA GLY A 14 27.72 -10.89 -6.41
C GLY A 14 27.02 -10.19 -5.24
N SER A 15 26.30 -10.99 -4.45
CA SER A 15 26.39 -10.95 -2.99
C SER A 15 26.18 -12.39 -2.48
N ARG A 16 27.08 -12.83 -1.59
CA ARG A 16 27.07 -14.19 -1.04
C ARG A 16 26.03 -14.27 0.07
N ALA A 17 24.94 -14.97 -0.18
CA ALA A 17 24.18 -15.67 0.87
C ALA A 17 24.31 -17.18 0.60
N SER A 18 25.02 -17.89 1.47
CA SER A 18 25.16 -19.34 1.39
C SER A 18 23.89 -20.00 1.88
N TYR A 19 23.00 -20.38 0.95
CA TYR A 19 21.93 -21.34 1.21
C TYR A 19 22.23 -22.63 0.43
N SER A 20 22.64 -23.67 1.15
CA SER A 20 22.83 -25.01 0.61
C SER A 20 21.46 -25.68 0.39
N GLY A 21 21.00 -25.74 -0.86
CA GLY A 21 19.74 -26.45 -1.14
C GLY A 21 19.20 -26.47 -2.58
N PHE A 22 19.78 -25.78 -3.56
CA PHE A 22 19.25 -25.79 -4.93
C PHE A 22 19.97 -26.78 -5.84
N ARG A 23 19.22 -27.75 -6.38
CA ARG A 23 19.62 -28.50 -7.58
C ARG A 23 19.89 -27.49 -8.70
N ARG A 24 21.07 -27.55 -9.32
CA ARG A 24 21.41 -26.78 -10.52
C ARG A 24 20.40 -27.07 -11.62
N PHE A 25 19.53 -26.11 -11.94
CA PHE A 25 18.81 -26.13 -13.20
C PHE A 25 19.77 -25.71 -14.31
N SER A 26 20.06 -26.64 -15.23
CA SER A 26 20.72 -26.30 -16.49
C SER A 26 19.81 -25.35 -17.28
N PRO A 27 20.30 -24.19 -17.74
CA PRO A 27 19.48 -23.31 -18.58
C PRO A 27 19.11 -24.06 -19.86
N GLN A 28 17.81 -24.29 -20.06
CA GLN A 28 17.29 -24.79 -21.32
C GLN A 28 17.48 -23.69 -22.38
N PRO A 29 17.91 -24.02 -23.60
CA PRO A 29 18.04 -23.03 -24.66
C PRO A 29 16.67 -22.42 -24.97
N VAL A 30 16.51 -21.12 -24.70
CA VAL A 30 15.35 -20.35 -25.15
C VAL A 30 15.53 -20.11 -26.65
N THR A 31 14.65 -20.69 -27.45
CA THR A 31 14.66 -20.53 -28.91
C THR A 31 13.76 -19.37 -29.26
N PHE A 32 14.34 -18.23 -29.67
CA PHE A 32 13.57 -17.11 -30.18
C PHE A 32 13.25 -17.35 -31.66
N HIS A 33 11.97 -17.52 -31.98
CA HIS A 33 11.51 -17.51 -33.36
C HIS A 33 11.25 -16.06 -33.78
N LYS A 34 11.89 -15.62 -34.88
CA LYS A 34 11.57 -14.33 -35.50
C LYS A 34 10.16 -14.45 -36.08
N VAL A 35 9.16 -13.99 -35.33
CA VAL A 35 7.78 -13.93 -35.81
C VAL A 35 7.69 -12.80 -36.83
N SER A 36 7.08 -13.05 -37.98
CA SER A 36 6.87 -12.00 -38.98
C SER A 36 6.03 -10.86 -38.37
N SER A 37 6.26 -9.62 -38.81
CA SER A 37 5.57 -8.41 -38.33
C SER A 37 4.03 -8.44 -38.41
N ASN A 38 3.46 -9.49 -39.00
CA ASN A 38 2.03 -9.65 -39.24
C ASN A 38 1.39 -10.76 -38.38
N THR A 39 2.14 -11.40 -37.47
CA THR A 39 1.58 -12.43 -36.59
C THR A 39 1.00 -11.77 -35.36
N VAL A 40 -0.32 -11.58 -35.35
CA VAL A 40 -1.04 -11.18 -34.15
C VAL A 40 -1.01 -12.37 -33.19
N TYR A 41 -0.35 -12.22 -32.05
CA TYR A 41 -0.47 -13.21 -30.99
C TYR A 41 -1.92 -13.19 -30.49
N GLU A 42 -2.66 -14.28 -30.72
CA GLU A 42 -3.99 -14.46 -30.16
C GLU A 42 -3.89 -15.23 -28.84
N LEU A 43 -4.61 -14.75 -27.83
CA LEU A 43 -4.73 -15.47 -26.57
C LEU A 43 -5.35 -16.85 -26.79
N PRO A 44 -4.87 -17.88 -26.06
CA PRO A 44 -5.54 -19.17 -25.97
C PRO A 44 -7.05 -19.00 -25.67
N PRO A 45 -7.95 -19.83 -26.24
CA PRO A 45 -9.39 -19.64 -26.09
C PRO A 45 -9.89 -19.52 -24.64
N ASP A 46 -9.26 -20.23 -23.71
CA ASP A 46 -9.53 -20.22 -22.27
C ASP A 46 -9.07 -18.93 -21.56
N LEU A 47 -8.15 -18.20 -22.18
CA LEU A 47 -7.63 -16.92 -21.70
C LEU A 47 -8.24 -15.72 -22.41
N ARG A 48 -9.18 -15.90 -23.35
CA ARG A 48 -9.89 -14.79 -24.00
C ARG A 48 -10.90 -14.16 -23.04
N HIS A 49 -11.01 -12.84 -23.07
CA HIS A 49 -12.08 -12.10 -22.40
C HIS A 49 -13.03 -11.46 -23.41
N PRO A 50 -14.30 -11.22 -23.04
CA PRO A 50 -15.15 -10.32 -23.79
C PRO A 50 -14.48 -8.94 -23.92
N PRO A 51 -14.73 -8.18 -25.01
CA PRO A 51 -14.24 -6.82 -25.13
C PRO A 51 -14.59 -5.99 -23.88
N LEU A 52 -13.63 -5.25 -23.37
CA LEU A 52 -13.87 -4.33 -22.26
C LEU A 52 -14.79 -3.20 -22.75
N ALA A 53 -15.70 -2.78 -21.87
CA ALA A 53 -16.49 -1.58 -22.14
C ALA A 53 -15.55 -0.37 -22.30
N PRO A 54 -15.92 0.63 -23.13
CA PRO A 54 -15.22 1.90 -23.16
C PRO A 54 -15.09 2.49 -21.75
N PHE A 55 -13.94 3.07 -21.46
CA PHE A 55 -13.68 3.68 -20.16
C PHE A 55 -14.59 4.87 -19.88
N HIS A 56 -15.17 4.91 -18.69
CA HIS A 56 -15.96 6.04 -18.20
C HIS A 56 -15.51 6.47 -16.80
N PRO A 57 -15.07 7.73 -16.59
CA PRO A 57 -14.74 8.22 -15.26
C PRO A 57 -15.89 8.07 -14.28
N LEU A 58 -15.62 7.47 -13.12
CA LEU A 58 -16.57 7.26 -12.05
C LEU A 58 -16.51 8.41 -11.05
N PRO A 59 -17.65 8.86 -10.50
CA PRO A 59 -17.65 9.85 -9.42
C PRO A 59 -17.02 9.25 -8.15
N PRO A 60 -16.49 10.07 -7.22
CA PRO A 60 -16.00 9.59 -5.93
C PRO A 60 -17.04 8.75 -5.18
N ASN A 61 -16.61 7.69 -4.49
CA ASN A 61 -17.50 6.77 -3.77
C ASN A 61 -17.78 7.20 -2.31
N GLY A 62 -17.17 8.29 -1.84
CA GLY A 62 -17.36 8.84 -0.49
C GLY A 62 -16.67 8.06 0.63
N LEU A 63 -15.81 7.10 0.31
CA LEU A 63 -15.02 6.33 1.28
C LEU A 63 -13.61 6.92 1.45
N ALA A 64 -12.85 6.41 2.44
CA ALA A 64 -11.45 6.77 2.68
C ALA A 64 -11.18 8.29 2.72
N LEU A 65 -12.03 9.07 3.39
CA LEU A 65 -11.89 10.53 3.48
C LEU A 65 -10.59 10.97 4.20
N THR A 66 -9.98 10.07 4.95
CA THR A 66 -8.58 10.12 5.41
C THR A 66 -7.86 8.85 4.94
N PRO A 67 -6.52 8.82 4.89
CA PRO A 67 -5.77 7.64 4.48
C PRO A 67 -6.18 6.41 5.32
N PRO A 68 -6.44 5.24 4.71
CA PRO A 68 -6.79 4.05 5.48
C PRO A 68 -5.69 3.65 6.46
N MET A 69 -6.08 3.27 7.68
CA MET A 69 -5.17 2.74 8.70
C MET A 69 -5.58 1.31 9.09
N GLY A 70 -4.62 0.40 9.19
CA GLY A 70 -4.93 -1.01 9.43
C GLY A 70 -3.71 -1.91 9.42
N TRP A 71 -3.93 -3.19 9.17
CA TRP A 71 -2.91 -4.21 9.12
C TRP A 71 -3.14 -5.12 7.93
N ASN A 72 -2.07 -5.65 7.34
CA ASN A 72 -2.11 -6.63 6.25
C ASN A 72 -1.24 -7.84 6.58
N SER A 73 -1.70 -9.03 6.18
CA SER A 73 -1.06 -10.29 6.52
C SER A 73 0.24 -10.61 5.78
N TRP A 74 0.52 -9.97 4.65
CA TRP A 74 1.53 -10.43 3.70
C TRP A 74 2.96 -10.40 4.22
N ASN A 75 3.45 -9.24 4.69
CA ASN A 75 4.88 -9.05 5.01
C ASN A 75 5.39 -10.04 6.06
N HIS A 76 4.55 -10.42 7.02
CA HIS A 76 4.92 -11.42 8.02
C HIS A 76 4.50 -12.85 7.66
N PHE A 77 3.21 -13.07 7.37
CA PHE A 77 2.66 -14.42 7.26
C PHE A 77 2.84 -15.03 5.88
N ASN A 78 2.93 -14.20 4.83
CA ASN A 78 3.00 -14.63 3.42
C ASN A 78 1.92 -15.71 3.16
N VAL A 79 2.28 -16.82 2.50
CA VAL A 79 1.37 -17.94 2.19
C VAL A 79 0.83 -18.70 3.42
N HIS A 80 1.33 -18.44 4.62
CA HIS A 80 1.00 -19.20 5.83
C HIS A 80 -0.18 -18.63 6.62
N VAL A 81 -0.71 -17.45 6.23
CA VAL A 81 -1.86 -16.84 6.91
C VAL A 81 -3.09 -17.75 6.91
N ASN A 82 -3.79 -17.80 8.03
CA ASN A 82 -5.08 -18.49 8.19
C ASN A 82 -6.10 -17.68 9.02
N ALA A 83 -7.33 -18.18 9.13
CA ALA A 83 -8.41 -17.49 9.84
C ALA A 83 -8.15 -17.29 11.35
N GLU A 84 -7.39 -18.15 12.01
CA GLU A 84 -7.02 -17.96 13.42
C GLU A 84 -6.06 -16.78 13.58
N ASP A 85 -5.07 -16.64 12.68
CA ASP A 85 -4.16 -15.50 12.68
C ASP A 85 -4.94 -14.18 12.55
N ILE A 86 -5.94 -14.13 11.65
CA ILE A 86 -6.78 -12.95 11.48
C ILE A 86 -7.59 -12.63 12.75
N ARG A 87 -8.17 -13.65 13.41
CA ARG A 87 -8.89 -13.45 14.69
C ARG A 87 -7.94 -12.92 15.77
N ARG A 88 -6.75 -13.51 15.89
CA ARG A 88 -5.73 -13.12 16.86
C ARG A 88 -5.23 -11.69 16.60
N THR A 89 -4.96 -11.33 15.35
CA THR A 89 -4.59 -9.97 14.96
C THR A 89 -5.70 -8.99 15.29
N ALA A 90 -6.97 -9.32 15.01
CA ALA A 90 -8.10 -8.48 15.39
C ALA A 90 -8.18 -8.24 16.91
N ASP A 91 -7.94 -9.28 17.72
CA ASP A 91 -7.88 -9.14 19.17
C ASP A 91 -6.70 -8.27 19.63
N LEU A 92 -5.53 -8.44 19.01
CA LEU A 92 -4.33 -7.66 19.34
C LEU A 92 -4.44 -6.19 18.95
N LEU A 93 -5.05 -5.87 17.80
CA LEU A 93 -5.31 -4.48 17.43
C LEU A 93 -6.15 -3.78 18.50
N VAL A 94 -7.15 -4.45 19.06
CA VAL A 94 -7.97 -3.90 20.15
C VAL A 94 -7.19 -3.85 21.47
N SER A 95 -6.58 -4.95 21.90
CA SER A 95 -5.98 -5.07 23.24
C SER A 95 -4.72 -4.23 23.41
N THR A 96 -3.94 -4.00 22.35
CA THR A 96 -2.74 -3.15 22.36
C THR A 96 -3.05 -1.66 22.23
N GLY A 97 -4.30 -1.30 21.89
CA GLY A 97 -4.71 0.09 21.66
C GLY A 97 -4.43 0.61 20.25
N MET A 98 -3.91 -0.20 19.32
CA MET A 98 -3.76 0.21 17.92
C MET A 98 -5.10 0.58 17.27
N ALA A 99 -6.17 -0.16 17.55
CA ALA A 99 -7.51 0.17 17.07
C ALA A 99 -7.96 1.56 17.59
N ALA A 100 -7.65 1.88 18.85
CA ALA A 100 -7.93 3.19 19.43
C ALA A 100 -7.04 4.31 18.87
N ALA A 101 -5.88 3.97 18.29
CA ALA A 101 -5.02 4.90 17.56
C ALA A 101 -5.48 5.12 16.10
N GLY A 102 -6.37 4.28 15.56
CA GLY A 102 -6.99 4.44 14.25
C GLY A 102 -6.90 3.21 13.33
N TYR A 103 -6.14 2.18 13.70
CA TYR A 103 -5.95 0.97 12.90
C TYR A 103 -7.20 0.10 12.88
N VAL A 104 -8.04 0.24 11.84
CA VAL A 104 -9.37 -0.38 11.79
C VAL A 104 -9.53 -1.44 10.70
N TYR A 105 -8.67 -1.48 9.69
CA TYR A 105 -8.72 -2.52 8.65
C TYR A 105 -7.83 -3.71 9.03
N VAL A 106 -8.36 -4.92 8.89
CA VAL A 106 -7.63 -6.19 9.01
C VAL A 106 -7.70 -6.86 7.64
N ASN A 107 -6.63 -6.74 6.86
CA ASN A 107 -6.62 -7.15 5.46
C ASN A 107 -5.99 -8.53 5.31
N ILE A 108 -6.76 -9.45 4.75
CA ILE A 108 -6.27 -10.75 4.28
C ILE A 108 -5.65 -10.53 2.90
N ASP A 109 -4.37 -10.85 2.75
CA ASP A 109 -3.68 -10.83 1.45
C ASP A 109 -3.82 -12.17 0.70
N ASP A 110 -3.01 -12.40 -0.34
CA ASP A 110 -3.06 -13.61 -1.19
C ASP A 110 -3.05 -14.93 -0.39
N THR A 111 -3.47 -16.02 -1.03
CA THR A 111 -3.54 -17.41 -0.53
C THR A 111 -4.72 -17.76 0.37
N TRP A 112 -5.79 -16.98 0.37
CA TRP A 112 -7.07 -17.34 0.99
C TRP A 112 -7.99 -18.09 0.02
N GLU A 113 -7.73 -17.94 -1.28
CA GLU A 113 -8.58 -18.38 -2.36
C GLU A 113 -8.56 -19.90 -2.51
N GLY A 114 -9.74 -20.47 -2.73
CA GLY A 114 -9.95 -21.84 -3.17
C GLY A 114 -10.32 -21.91 -4.65
N GLN A 115 -10.89 -23.04 -5.06
CA GLN A 115 -11.43 -23.22 -6.40
C GLN A 115 -12.84 -22.62 -6.50
N ARG A 116 -13.27 -22.25 -7.70
CA ARG A 116 -14.67 -21.85 -7.93
C ARG A 116 -15.60 -23.06 -7.76
N ASP A 117 -16.80 -22.82 -7.24
CA ASP A 117 -17.86 -23.84 -7.21
C ASP A 117 -18.43 -24.09 -8.63
N ALA A 118 -19.35 -25.05 -8.76
CA ALA A 118 -19.99 -25.38 -10.04
C ALA A 118 -20.79 -24.22 -10.66
N ASN A 119 -21.13 -23.19 -9.89
CA ASN A 119 -21.81 -21.98 -10.35
C ASN A 119 -20.84 -20.83 -10.67
N GLY A 120 -19.52 -21.07 -10.55
CA GLY A 120 -18.48 -20.08 -10.79
C GLY A 120 -18.20 -19.15 -9.60
N ASN A 121 -18.83 -19.35 -8.43
CA ASN A 121 -18.55 -18.50 -7.27
C ASN A 121 -17.18 -18.85 -6.68
N ILE A 122 -16.34 -17.84 -6.45
CA ILE A 122 -15.09 -18.01 -5.72
C ILE A 122 -15.35 -18.56 -4.30
N GLN A 123 -14.61 -19.59 -3.90
CA GLN A 123 -14.66 -20.18 -2.57
C GLN A 123 -13.38 -19.85 -1.80
N PRO A 124 -13.41 -19.80 -0.46
CA PRO A 124 -12.19 -19.82 0.32
C PRO A 124 -11.58 -21.22 0.34
N ASN A 125 -10.29 -21.33 0.68
CA ASN A 125 -9.63 -22.60 0.94
C ASN A 125 -9.80 -23.06 2.41
N SER A 126 -9.20 -24.21 2.74
CA SER A 126 -9.31 -24.82 4.07
C SER A 126 -8.70 -24.00 5.21
N LYS A 127 -7.84 -23.01 4.93
CA LYS A 127 -7.31 -22.08 5.94
C LYS A 127 -8.35 -21.05 6.38
N PHE A 128 -9.40 -20.86 5.58
CA PHE A 128 -10.48 -19.89 5.80
C PHE A 128 -11.86 -20.53 5.62
N PRO A 129 -12.21 -21.54 6.45
CA PRO A 129 -13.39 -22.39 6.20
C PRO A 129 -14.73 -21.65 6.23
N ASP A 130 -14.82 -20.49 6.90
CA ASP A 130 -16.00 -19.64 6.91
C ASP A 130 -15.61 -18.15 6.93
N MET A 131 -15.57 -17.56 5.73
CA MET A 131 -15.22 -16.14 5.57
C MET A 131 -16.27 -15.20 6.17
N LYS A 132 -17.56 -15.59 6.16
CA LYS A 132 -18.61 -14.75 6.75
C LYS A 132 -18.50 -14.70 8.27
N ALA A 133 -18.31 -15.86 8.91
CA ALA A 133 -18.10 -15.91 10.36
C ALA A 133 -16.79 -15.23 10.80
N LEU A 134 -15.79 -15.17 9.91
CA LEU A 134 -14.58 -14.39 10.14
C LEU A 134 -14.87 -12.89 10.09
N ALA A 135 -15.57 -12.41 9.06
CA ALA A 135 -15.98 -11.01 8.94
C ALA A 135 -16.85 -10.57 10.12
N ASP A 136 -17.87 -11.35 10.49
CA ASP A 136 -18.76 -11.08 11.62
C ASP A 136 -17.95 -10.94 12.93
N TYR A 137 -16.91 -11.76 13.12
CA TYR A 137 -16.02 -11.65 14.28
C TYR A 137 -15.20 -10.38 14.28
N VAL A 138 -14.55 -10.04 13.15
CA VAL A 138 -13.77 -8.81 13.01
C VAL A 138 -14.67 -7.59 13.23
N HIS A 139 -15.90 -7.61 12.70
CA HIS A 139 -16.90 -6.56 12.93
C HIS A 139 -17.34 -6.47 14.39
N SER A 140 -17.46 -7.59 15.11
CA SER A 140 -17.79 -7.59 16.54
C SER A 140 -16.74 -6.86 17.40
N LYS A 141 -15.52 -6.68 16.89
CA LYS A 141 -14.42 -5.93 17.51
C LYS A 141 -14.41 -4.45 17.11
N GLY A 142 -15.38 -4.00 16.30
CA GLY A 142 -15.41 -2.64 15.73
C GLY A 142 -14.44 -2.43 14.56
N LEU A 143 -13.83 -3.51 14.05
CA LEU A 143 -12.87 -3.49 12.96
C LEU A 143 -13.56 -3.79 11.62
N LYS A 144 -12.78 -3.72 10.53
CA LYS A 144 -13.21 -3.95 9.14
C LYS A 144 -12.36 -5.04 8.53
N LEU A 145 -12.95 -5.94 7.76
CA LEU A 145 -12.23 -7.04 7.11
C LEU A 145 -11.94 -6.69 5.66
N GLY A 146 -10.66 -6.75 5.27
CA GLY A 146 -10.23 -6.64 3.88
C GLY A 146 -9.89 -7.99 3.27
N ILE A 147 -9.97 -8.05 1.95
CA ILE A 147 -9.61 -9.22 1.13
C ILE A 147 -8.75 -8.80 -0.05
N TYR A 148 -8.20 -9.80 -0.74
CA TYR A 148 -7.32 -9.64 -1.89
C TYR A 148 -7.83 -10.39 -3.12
N SER A 149 -7.56 -9.87 -4.31
CA SER A 149 -7.67 -10.61 -5.57
C SER A 149 -6.84 -9.93 -6.68
N SER A 150 -6.96 -10.42 -7.91
CA SER A 150 -6.30 -9.90 -9.12
C SER A 150 -7.24 -10.00 -10.33
N PRO A 151 -7.17 -9.06 -11.31
CA PRO A 151 -7.97 -9.12 -12.53
C PRO A 151 -7.50 -10.16 -13.53
N GLY A 152 -6.34 -10.78 -13.33
CA GLY A 152 -5.87 -11.89 -14.15
C GLY A 152 -6.48 -13.24 -13.72
N PRO A 153 -6.31 -14.30 -14.53
CA PRO A 153 -6.78 -15.65 -14.19
C PRO A 153 -6.21 -16.15 -12.85
N LYS A 154 -4.99 -15.71 -12.52
CA LYS A 154 -4.26 -16.05 -11.31
C LYS A 154 -3.85 -14.83 -10.47
N THR A 155 -3.85 -14.98 -9.16
CA THR A 155 -3.17 -14.07 -8.25
C THR A 155 -1.65 -14.17 -8.38
N CYS A 156 -0.91 -13.32 -7.69
CA CYS A 156 0.55 -13.33 -7.70
C CYS A 156 1.13 -14.65 -7.20
N ALA A 157 0.54 -15.26 -6.17
CA ALA A 157 0.92 -16.56 -5.64
C ALA A 157 0.29 -17.74 -6.42
N GLY A 158 -0.38 -17.49 -7.55
CA GLY A 158 -0.90 -18.53 -8.43
C GLY A 158 -2.28 -19.08 -8.05
N TYR A 159 -3.05 -18.38 -7.21
CA TYR A 159 -4.40 -18.76 -6.80
C TYR A 159 -5.47 -18.17 -7.74
N THR A 160 -6.74 -18.51 -7.54
CA THR A 160 -7.86 -18.07 -8.39
C THR A 160 -8.03 -16.54 -8.35
N GLY A 161 -7.85 -15.86 -9.49
CA GLY A 161 -8.18 -14.43 -9.62
C GLY A 161 -9.64 -14.18 -10.02
N SER A 162 -10.02 -12.90 -10.11
CA SER A 162 -11.38 -12.44 -10.44
C SER A 162 -11.66 -12.24 -11.92
N TYR A 163 -10.72 -12.62 -12.79
CA TYR A 163 -10.87 -12.54 -14.24
C TYR A 163 -12.19 -13.12 -14.74
N ASN A 164 -12.99 -12.31 -15.45
CA ASN A 164 -14.32 -12.67 -15.98
C ASN A 164 -15.42 -12.98 -14.94
N HIS A 165 -15.14 -12.80 -13.66
CA HIS A 165 -16.08 -13.05 -12.56
C HIS A 165 -16.26 -11.84 -11.63
N GLU A 166 -15.88 -10.64 -12.05
CA GLU A 166 -15.74 -9.47 -11.17
C GLU A 166 -17.03 -9.12 -10.42
N LEU A 167 -18.18 -9.11 -11.12
CA LEU A 167 -19.47 -8.87 -10.47
C LEU A 167 -19.88 -10.02 -9.55
N GLN A 168 -19.58 -11.27 -9.92
CA GLN A 168 -19.90 -12.43 -9.11
C GLN A 168 -19.08 -12.44 -7.82
N ASP A 169 -17.77 -12.19 -7.93
CA ASP A 169 -16.84 -12.14 -6.82
C ASP A 169 -17.15 -10.95 -5.90
N ALA A 170 -17.42 -9.76 -6.45
CA ALA A 170 -17.84 -8.61 -5.66
C ALA A 170 -19.12 -8.88 -4.84
N ARG A 171 -20.08 -9.64 -5.39
CA ARG A 171 -21.28 -10.07 -4.65
C ARG A 171 -20.96 -11.08 -3.56
N THR A 172 -20.04 -12.00 -3.81
CA THR A 172 -19.53 -12.94 -2.82
C THR A 172 -18.84 -12.20 -1.66
N TYR A 173 -17.97 -11.24 -1.97
CA TYR A 173 -17.31 -10.39 -0.97
C TYR A 173 -18.32 -9.61 -0.12
N ALA A 174 -19.33 -9.00 -0.76
CA ALA A 174 -20.41 -8.31 -0.06
C ALA A 174 -21.22 -9.27 0.84
N LYS A 175 -21.51 -10.49 0.38
CA LYS A 175 -22.21 -11.52 1.16
C LYS A 175 -21.41 -11.98 2.38
N TRP A 176 -20.09 -12.10 2.25
CA TRP A 176 -19.21 -12.40 3.38
C TRP A 176 -19.07 -11.23 4.36
N GLY A 177 -19.27 -9.99 3.91
CA GLY A 177 -19.15 -8.80 4.75
C GLY A 177 -17.78 -8.12 4.65
N ILE A 178 -17.10 -8.26 3.51
CA ILE A 178 -15.84 -7.56 3.25
C ILE A 178 -16.06 -6.04 3.15
N ASP A 179 -15.10 -5.26 3.64
CA ASP A 179 -15.11 -3.79 3.67
C ASP A 179 -14.00 -3.15 2.83
N TYR A 180 -13.02 -3.94 2.37
CA TYR A 180 -11.84 -3.49 1.65
C TYR A 180 -11.40 -4.55 0.64
N LEU A 181 -11.04 -4.14 -0.59
CA LEU A 181 -10.43 -5.01 -1.60
C LEU A 181 -9.08 -4.42 -2.04
N LYS A 182 -7.99 -5.17 -1.82
CA LYS A 182 -6.73 -5.01 -2.57
C LYS A 182 -6.85 -5.77 -3.89
N TYR A 183 -6.60 -5.09 -5.01
CA TYR A 183 -6.76 -5.66 -6.33
C TYR A 183 -5.48 -5.50 -7.13
N ASP A 184 -4.78 -6.60 -7.31
CA ASP A 184 -3.42 -6.67 -7.86
C ASP A 184 -3.39 -6.57 -9.39
N TRP A 185 -2.22 -6.79 -9.99
CA TRP A 185 -2.07 -6.87 -11.44
C TRP A 185 -1.51 -8.22 -11.91
N CYS A 186 -0.36 -8.69 -11.43
CA CYS A 186 0.21 -10.03 -11.72
C CYS A 186 -0.17 -10.66 -13.08
N SER A 187 -0.92 -11.79 -13.09
CA SER A 187 -1.28 -12.49 -14.34
C SER A 187 -2.23 -11.72 -15.26
N ALA A 188 -2.74 -10.56 -14.85
CA ALA A 188 -3.50 -9.66 -15.73
C ALA A 188 -2.65 -9.21 -16.92
N SER A 189 -1.33 -9.13 -16.76
CA SER A 189 -0.39 -8.81 -17.85
C SER A 189 -0.34 -9.89 -18.94
N GLU A 190 -0.81 -11.11 -18.64
CA GLU A 190 -0.86 -12.20 -19.61
C GLU A 190 -2.09 -12.10 -20.52
N VAL A 191 -3.14 -11.39 -20.09
CA VAL A 191 -4.44 -11.34 -20.78
C VAL A 191 -4.87 -9.93 -21.17
N TYR A 192 -4.28 -8.90 -20.58
CA TYR A 192 -4.55 -7.50 -20.88
C TYR A 192 -3.28 -6.75 -21.30
N SER A 193 -3.47 -5.87 -22.27
CA SER A 193 -2.47 -4.88 -22.68
C SER A 193 -2.43 -3.70 -21.71
N PRO A 194 -1.31 -2.96 -21.61
CA PRO A 194 -1.19 -1.84 -20.67
C PRO A 194 -2.24 -0.73 -20.85
N ASP A 195 -2.72 -0.48 -22.07
CA ASP A 195 -3.75 0.52 -22.37
C ASP A 195 -5.15 0.11 -21.85
N GLN A 196 -5.38 -1.17 -21.61
CA GLN A 196 -6.63 -1.69 -21.05
C GLN A 196 -6.74 -1.54 -19.52
N MET A 197 -5.62 -1.25 -18.83
CA MET A 197 -5.54 -1.25 -17.36
C MET A 197 -6.63 -0.42 -16.69
N ARG A 198 -6.90 0.79 -17.19
CA ARG A 198 -7.95 1.67 -16.67
C ARG A 198 -9.33 1.02 -16.71
N ALA A 199 -9.71 0.46 -17.86
CA ALA A 199 -11.01 -0.20 -18.03
C ALA A 199 -11.12 -1.48 -17.18
N VAL A 200 -10.03 -2.21 -16.97
CA VAL A 200 -9.99 -3.39 -16.10
C VAL A 200 -10.27 -3.02 -14.64
N TYR A 201 -9.62 -1.99 -14.12
CA TYR A 201 -9.88 -1.51 -12.76
C TYR A 201 -11.28 -0.91 -12.61
N GLU A 202 -11.76 -0.15 -13.60
CA GLU A 202 -13.12 0.40 -13.62
C GLU A 202 -14.17 -0.73 -13.55
N LYS A 203 -13.96 -1.83 -14.28
CA LYS A 203 -14.85 -3.01 -14.27
C LYS A 203 -15.07 -3.55 -12.85
N MET A 204 -13.98 -3.71 -12.07
CA MET A 204 -14.08 -4.16 -10.69
C MET A 204 -14.70 -3.07 -9.79
N ALA A 205 -14.35 -1.79 -9.96
CA ALA A 205 -14.97 -0.71 -9.19
C ALA A 205 -16.50 -0.65 -9.38
N LEU A 206 -16.98 -0.81 -10.62
CA LEU A 206 -18.41 -0.90 -10.93
C LEU A 206 -19.05 -2.14 -10.30
N ALA A 207 -18.36 -3.29 -10.33
CA ALA A 207 -18.81 -4.51 -9.67
C ALA A 207 -18.98 -4.31 -8.15
N LEU A 208 -17.99 -3.72 -7.48
CA LEU A 208 -18.04 -3.40 -6.04
C LEU A 208 -19.19 -2.44 -5.71
N ARG A 209 -19.35 -1.36 -6.48
CA ARG A 209 -20.44 -0.39 -6.27
C ARG A 209 -21.82 -1.03 -6.45
N ARG A 210 -21.98 -1.91 -7.44
CA ARG A 210 -23.23 -2.64 -7.67
C ARG A 210 -23.51 -3.61 -6.52
N ALA A 211 -22.51 -4.39 -6.11
CA ALA A 211 -22.63 -5.38 -5.04
C ALA A 211 -22.93 -4.75 -3.67
N GLY A 212 -22.26 -3.64 -3.33
CA GLY A 212 -22.43 -2.92 -2.07
C GLY A 212 -23.60 -1.92 -2.02
N SER A 213 -24.28 -1.67 -3.16
CA SER A 213 -25.42 -0.75 -3.19
C SER A 213 -26.56 -1.24 -2.29
N ARG A 214 -27.28 -0.33 -1.61
CA ARG A 214 -28.48 -0.69 -0.83
C ARG A 214 -29.55 -1.41 -1.67
N ALA A 215 -29.57 -1.16 -2.98
CA ALA A 215 -30.45 -1.85 -3.93
C ALA A 215 -30.12 -3.35 -4.09
N SER A 216 -28.88 -3.76 -3.79
CA SER A 216 -28.38 -5.13 -3.92
C SER A 216 -29.00 -6.13 -2.92
N ARG A 217 -29.63 -5.66 -1.82
CA ARG A 217 -30.12 -6.46 -0.66
C ARG A 217 -29.06 -7.35 0.02
N MET A 218 -27.85 -7.43 -0.52
CA MET A 218 -26.69 -8.13 0.04
C MET A 218 -25.91 -7.15 0.90
N THR A 219 -26.17 -7.15 2.21
CA THR A 219 -25.45 -6.45 3.31
C THR A 219 -25.28 -4.92 3.25
N GLY A 220 -25.25 -4.29 2.06
CA GLY A 220 -25.20 -2.83 1.87
C GLY A 220 -23.90 -2.16 2.31
N ARG A 221 -22.81 -2.91 2.49
CA ARG A 221 -21.52 -2.37 2.99
C ARG A 221 -20.68 -1.82 1.83
N PRO A 222 -20.29 -0.53 1.85
CA PRO A 222 -19.34 0.01 0.90
C PRO A 222 -17.96 -0.64 1.06
N ILE A 223 -17.29 -0.96 -0.05
CA ILE A 223 -15.97 -1.60 -0.07
C ILE A 223 -14.93 -0.58 -0.54
N VAL A 224 -13.90 -0.33 0.27
CA VAL A 224 -12.72 0.47 -0.11
C VAL A 224 -11.97 -0.25 -1.22
N PHE A 225 -11.63 0.46 -2.30
CA PHE A 225 -10.97 -0.15 -3.46
C PHE A 225 -9.51 0.30 -3.56
N SER A 226 -8.59 -0.64 -3.35
CA SER A 226 -7.14 -0.43 -3.35
C SER A 226 -6.51 -1.06 -4.58
N LEU A 227 -5.97 -0.23 -5.47
CA LEU A 227 -5.33 -0.65 -6.70
C LEU A 227 -3.88 -1.05 -6.43
N CYS A 228 -3.43 -2.17 -6.98
CA CYS A 228 -2.08 -2.68 -6.78
C CYS A 228 -1.46 -3.07 -8.13
N GLU A 229 -1.18 -2.05 -8.96
CA GLU A 229 -0.49 -2.18 -10.25
C GLU A 229 0.92 -1.57 -10.24
N TYR A 230 1.46 -1.36 -9.04
CA TYR A 230 2.85 -0.98 -8.80
C TYR A 230 3.28 0.40 -9.32
N GLY A 231 2.31 1.29 -9.57
CA GLY A 231 2.56 2.64 -10.09
C GLY A 231 2.71 2.71 -11.61
N TRP A 232 2.38 1.64 -12.32
CA TRP A 232 2.41 1.58 -13.77
C TRP A 232 1.37 2.52 -14.38
N GLN A 233 1.58 2.83 -15.67
CA GLN A 233 0.70 3.71 -16.45
C GLN A 233 0.38 5.06 -15.78
N ASN A 234 1.27 5.54 -14.88
CA ASN A 234 1.06 6.74 -14.08
C ASN A 234 -0.31 6.76 -13.36
N VAL A 235 -0.58 5.74 -12.53
CA VAL A 235 -1.85 5.60 -11.79
C VAL A 235 -2.32 6.84 -11.04
N GLY A 236 -1.43 7.71 -10.58
CA GLY A 236 -1.83 8.99 -9.96
C GLY A 236 -2.67 9.90 -10.87
N ALA A 237 -2.62 9.72 -12.19
CA ALA A 237 -3.41 10.49 -13.14
C ALA A 237 -4.83 9.93 -13.38
N TRP A 238 -5.11 8.68 -12.99
CA TRP A 238 -6.38 8.00 -13.35
C TRP A 238 -6.99 7.13 -12.25
N GLY A 239 -6.25 6.80 -11.19
CA GLY A 239 -6.69 5.87 -10.13
C GLY A 239 -8.00 6.31 -9.46
N ALA A 240 -8.17 7.62 -9.26
CA ALA A 240 -9.42 8.19 -8.77
C ALA A 240 -10.56 8.09 -9.80
N GLU A 241 -10.26 8.27 -11.09
CA GLU A 241 -11.25 8.24 -12.18
C GLU A 241 -11.83 6.84 -12.38
N VAL A 242 -11.08 5.78 -12.11
CA VAL A 242 -11.61 4.40 -12.15
C VAL A 242 -12.34 4.02 -10.86
N GLY A 243 -12.46 4.94 -9.90
CA GLY A 243 -13.17 4.72 -8.63
C GLY A 243 -12.32 4.10 -7.51
N GLY A 244 -10.99 4.14 -7.63
CA GLY A 244 -10.05 3.74 -6.58
C GLY A 244 -10.04 4.71 -5.40
N ASN A 245 -9.79 4.18 -4.20
CA ASN A 245 -9.60 4.95 -2.97
C ASN A 245 -8.13 5.11 -2.60
N LEU A 246 -7.28 4.25 -3.13
CA LEU A 246 -5.83 4.29 -2.98
C LEU A 246 -5.20 3.44 -4.08
N TRP A 247 -3.96 3.75 -4.42
CA TRP A 247 -3.23 3.00 -5.45
C TRP A 247 -1.75 2.92 -5.13
N ARG A 248 -1.19 1.71 -5.31
CA ARG A 248 0.26 1.49 -5.22
C ARG A 248 0.98 2.37 -6.22
N THR A 249 2.05 3.02 -5.78
CA THR A 249 2.85 3.97 -6.57
C THR A 249 4.24 3.43 -6.92
N THR A 250 4.60 2.27 -6.37
CA THR A 250 5.91 1.63 -6.47
C THR A 250 5.75 0.11 -6.50
N GLY A 251 6.84 -0.59 -6.84
CA GLY A 251 7.00 -2.01 -6.49
C GLY A 251 7.01 -2.23 -4.98
N ASP A 252 7.06 -3.50 -4.58
CA ASP A 252 6.91 -3.89 -3.18
C ASP A 252 8.03 -3.32 -2.31
N ILE A 253 7.65 -2.92 -1.10
CA ILE A 253 8.60 -2.55 -0.05
C ILE A 253 9.25 -3.82 0.52
N GLU A 254 10.43 -3.64 1.11
CA GLU A 254 11.11 -4.66 1.89
C GLU A 254 11.55 -4.02 3.20
N ASP A 255 11.66 -4.82 4.26
CA ASP A 255 12.12 -4.37 5.58
C ASP A 255 13.64 -4.10 5.61
N ASN A 256 14.05 -3.07 4.87
CA ASN A 256 15.36 -2.47 4.93
C ASN A 256 15.28 -0.99 4.54
N TYR A 257 16.21 -0.19 5.08
CA TYR A 257 16.18 1.26 4.92
C TYR A 257 16.26 1.70 3.46
N ALA A 258 17.03 1.00 2.61
CA ALA A 258 17.18 1.35 1.21
C ALA A 258 15.86 1.20 0.43
N SER A 259 15.11 0.12 0.69
CA SER A 259 13.80 -0.11 0.08
C SER A 259 12.77 0.92 0.55
N MET A 260 12.64 1.12 1.86
CA MET A 260 11.75 2.13 2.45
C MET A 260 12.08 3.54 1.94
N SER A 261 13.36 3.92 1.90
CA SER A 261 13.83 5.22 1.44
C SER A 261 13.52 5.43 -0.05
N ARG A 262 13.77 4.43 -0.89
CA ARG A 262 13.43 4.47 -2.32
C ARG A 262 11.93 4.65 -2.53
N ASN A 263 11.09 3.89 -1.83
CA ASN A 263 9.64 3.96 -2.01
C ASN A 263 9.07 5.28 -1.47
N GLY A 264 9.40 5.68 -0.25
CA GLY A 264 8.84 6.87 0.39
C GLY A 264 9.33 8.18 -0.20
N PHE A 265 10.65 8.38 -0.34
CA PHE A 265 11.18 9.69 -0.79
C PHE A 265 10.95 9.94 -2.29
N SER A 266 10.73 8.90 -3.10
CA SER A 266 10.35 9.05 -4.52
C SER A 266 8.92 9.59 -4.72
N GLN A 267 8.12 9.71 -3.65
CA GLN A 267 6.77 10.26 -3.73
C GLN A 267 6.74 11.80 -3.86
N ASN A 268 7.88 12.48 -3.72
CA ASN A 268 7.93 13.91 -3.93
C ASN A 268 7.53 14.26 -5.38
N GLY A 269 6.58 15.17 -5.53
CA GLY A 269 6.02 15.60 -6.83
C GLY A 269 4.68 14.95 -7.18
N ARG A 270 4.20 14.00 -6.37
CA ARG A 270 2.92 13.30 -6.60
C ARG A 270 1.74 13.88 -5.81
N GLN A 271 1.92 15.02 -5.15
CA GLN A 271 0.94 15.57 -4.21
C GLN A 271 -0.38 15.95 -4.86
N GLY A 272 -0.38 16.26 -6.16
CA GLY A 272 -1.58 16.59 -6.92
C GLY A 272 -2.53 15.41 -7.11
N ALA A 273 -2.04 14.18 -6.93
CA ALA A 273 -2.84 12.96 -7.10
C ALA A 273 -3.51 12.50 -5.79
N ALA A 274 -3.12 13.01 -4.62
CA ALA A 274 -3.64 12.57 -3.33
C ALA A 274 -4.60 13.61 -2.72
N GLY A 275 -5.67 13.12 -2.10
CA GLY A 275 -6.68 13.93 -1.44
C GLY A 275 -7.76 13.11 -0.76
N PRO A 276 -8.72 13.74 -0.06
CA PRO A 276 -9.83 13.04 0.58
C PRO A 276 -10.52 12.05 -0.37
N GLY A 277 -10.47 10.77 -0.01
CA GLY A 277 -11.07 9.67 -0.76
C GLY A 277 -10.18 8.98 -1.78
N HIS A 278 -8.94 9.42 -1.99
CA HIS A 278 -8.02 8.90 -3.00
C HIS A 278 -6.55 9.18 -2.64
N TRP A 279 -5.76 8.14 -2.37
CA TRP A 279 -4.42 8.29 -1.78
C TRP A 279 -3.32 7.59 -2.59
N ASN A 280 -2.14 8.22 -2.64
CA ASN A 280 -0.93 7.55 -3.10
C ASN A 280 -0.48 6.53 -2.03
N ASP A 281 -0.27 5.29 -2.44
CA ASP A 281 0.17 4.20 -1.57
C ASP A 281 1.62 3.82 -1.93
N PRO A 282 2.62 4.20 -1.12
CA PRO A 282 4.01 3.77 -1.26
C PRO A 282 4.29 2.39 -0.63
N ASP A 283 3.23 1.61 -0.40
CA ASP A 283 3.19 0.26 0.18
C ASP A 283 3.15 0.24 1.72
N MET A 284 3.00 -0.97 2.28
CA MET A 284 2.81 -1.24 3.71
C MET A 284 3.94 -0.70 4.61
N LEU A 285 3.64 -0.55 5.90
CA LEU A 285 4.61 -0.23 6.93
C LEU A 285 5.38 -1.49 7.36
N GLU A 286 6.71 -1.46 7.23
CA GLU A 286 7.62 -2.52 7.70
C GLU A 286 7.98 -2.40 9.19
N ILE A 287 7.33 -1.48 9.90
CA ILE A 287 7.62 -1.12 11.29
C ILE A 287 7.44 -2.34 12.21
N GLY A 288 8.55 -2.83 12.75
CA GLY A 288 8.58 -3.97 13.66
C GLY A 288 8.83 -5.34 13.01
N ASN A 289 9.23 -5.40 11.74
CA ASN A 289 9.64 -6.65 11.08
C ASN A 289 11.09 -7.07 11.36
N GLY A 290 11.92 -6.15 11.89
CA GLY A 290 13.23 -6.42 12.49
C GLY A 290 14.47 -6.10 11.62
N GLY A 291 14.27 -5.64 10.38
CA GLY A 291 15.32 -5.31 9.41
C GLY A 291 15.76 -3.84 9.42
N MET A 292 15.10 -2.98 10.20
CA MET A 292 15.49 -1.59 10.42
C MET A 292 15.60 -1.25 11.92
N THR A 293 16.37 -0.22 12.23
CA THR A 293 16.50 0.37 13.57
C THR A 293 15.26 1.18 13.95
N ASP A 294 15.07 1.44 15.25
CA ASP A 294 13.96 2.29 15.72
C ASP A 294 14.00 3.71 15.12
N ALA A 295 15.20 4.25 14.87
CA ALA A 295 15.35 5.55 14.22
C ALA A 295 14.84 5.52 12.77
N GLU A 296 15.16 4.46 12.03
CA GLU A 296 14.67 4.24 10.67
C GLU A 296 13.17 3.97 10.64
N TYR A 297 12.62 3.24 11.61
CA TYR A 297 11.17 3.05 11.75
C TYR A 297 10.42 4.34 12.10
N ARG A 298 11.00 5.23 12.92
CA ARG A 298 10.45 6.58 13.14
C ARG A 298 10.48 7.41 11.86
N THR A 299 11.55 7.31 11.08
CA THR A 299 11.64 7.94 9.75
C THR A 299 10.55 7.42 8.81
N HIS A 300 10.36 6.10 8.77
CA HIS A 300 9.31 5.44 7.98
C HIS A 300 7.91 5.93 8.35
N MET A 301 7.55 5.91 9.64
CA MET A 301 6.25 6.38 10.14
C MET A 301 6.03 7.87 9.82
N SER A 302 7.06 8.69 10.04
CA SER A 302 6.99 10.13 9.80
C SER A 302 6.83 10.45 8.33
N LEU A 303 7.56 9.75 7.45
CA LEU A 303 7.49 9.96 6.01
C LEU A 303 6.12 9.55 5.46
N TRP A 304 5.59 8.38 5.83
CA TRP A 304 4.24 7.96 5.41
C TRP A 304 3.18 8.96 5.91
N SER A 305 3.29 9.43 7.14
CA SER A 305 2.36 10.43 7.70
C SER A 305 2.44 11.79 7.00
N MET A 306 3.66 12.22 6.65
CA MET A 306 3.86 13.41 5.81
C MET A 306 3.24 13.23 4.43
N LEU A 307 3.31 12.03 3.88
CA LEU A 307 2.77 11.72 2.55
C LEU A 307 1.24 11.60 2.51
N ALA A 308 0.56 11.56 3.66
CA ALA A 308 -0.85 11.15 3.73
C ALA A 308 -1.05 9.77 3.07
N ALA A 309 -0.11 8.86 3.33
CA ALA A 309 -0.11 7.51 2.81
C ALA A 309 -0.96 6.59 3.71
N PRO A 310 -1.52 5.49 3.18
CA PRO A 310 -2.15 4.48 4.01
C PRO A 310 -1.19 3.96 5.10
N LEU A 311 -1.62 3.92 6.36
CA LEU A 311 -0.83 3.39 7.47
C LEU A 311 -1.25 1.94 7.72
N ILE A 312 -0.78 1.04 6.85
CA ILE A 312 -1.09 -0.39 6.92
C ILE A 312 0.13 -1.13 7.48
N ALA A 313 0.05 -1.56 8.75
CA ALA A 313 1.10 -2.33 9.40
C ALA A 313 1.25 -3.73 8.77
N GLY A 314 2.49 -4.18 8.55
CA GLY A 314 2.79 -5.51 8.00
C GLY A 314 3.45 -6.49 8.99
N ASN A 315 3.57 -6.13 10.26
CA ASN A 315 4.36 -6.88 11.25
C ASN A 315 3.57 -7.95 12.02
N ASP A 316 4.30 -8.84 12.69
CA ASP A 316 3.74 -9.80 13.67
C ASP A 316 3.36 -9.09 14.97
N LEU A 317 2.07 -8.85 15.17
CA LEU A 317 1.61 -8.15 16.37
C LEU A 317 1.86 -8.95 17.66
N THR A 318 2.10 -10.26 17.59
CA THR A 318 2.38 -11.10 18.77
C THR A 318 3.79 -10.88 19.33
N LYS A 319 4.70 -10.32 18.51
CA LYS A 319 6.10 -10.05 18.86
C LYS A 319 6.42 -8.56 19.00
N MET A 320 5.39 -7.73 19.00
CA MET A 320 5.55 -6.29 19.05
C MET A 320 6.14 -5.84 20.38
N THR A 321 7.27 -5.13 20.32
CA THR A 321 7.87 -4.53 21.51
C THR A 321 7.13 -3.24 21.90
N PRO A 322 7.27 -2.76 23.14
CA PRO A 322 6.70 -1.47 23.55
C PRO A 322 7.18 -0.29 22.68
N ASP A 323 8.43 -0.30 22.23
CA ASP A 323 8.98 0.78 21.39
C ASP A 323 8.36 0.79 19.99
N ILE A 324 8.18 -0.38 19.37
CA ILE A 324 7.47 -0.51 18.09
C ILE A 324 6.01 -0.09 18.23
N LEU A 325 5.34 -0.53 19.31
CA LEU A 325 3.97 -0.11 19.59
C LEU A 325 3.89 1.41 19.77
N ALA A 326 4.85 2.04 20.46
CA ALA A 326 4.90 3.48 20.65
C ALA A 326 5.10 4.24 19.31
N ILE A 327 5.88 3.69 18.37
CA ILE A 327 6.01 4.26 17.02
C ILE A 327 4.67 4.19 16.28
N LEU A 328 4.06 3.00 16.23
CA LEU A 328 2.81 2.76 15.51
C LEU A 328 1.63 3.52 16.13
N THR A 329 1.63 3.79 17.43
CA THR A 329 0.51 4.44 18.13
C THR A 329 0.76 5.90 18.52
N ASN A 330 1.83 6.53 17.99
CA ASN A 330 2.08 7.94 18.25
C ASN A 330 0.96 8.82 17.65
N ARG A 331 0.05 9.26 18.53
CA ARG A 331 -1.14 10.04 18.16
C ARG A 331 -0.81 11.39 17.52
N GLU A 332 0.31 12.01 17.85
CA GLU A 332 0.69 13.31 17.28
C GLU A 332 1.17 13.17 15.83
N VAL A 333 1.88 12.08 15.51
CA VAL A 333 2.33 11.75 14.16
C VAL A 333 1.16 11.24 13.31
N ILE A 334 0.32 10.35 13.85
CA ILE A 334 -0.91 9.89 13.19
C ILE A 334 -1.84 11.07 12.89
N ALA A 335 -1.96 12.05 13.79
CA ALA A 335 -2.81 13.22 13.54
C ALA A 335 -2.31 14.08 12.36
N VAL A 336 -1.01 14.02 12.03
CA VAL A 336 -0.51 14.62 10.79
C VAL A 336 -1.04 13.84 9.60
N ASP A 337 -0.90 12.52 9.58
CA ASP A 337 -1.43 11.65 8.51
C ASP A 337 -2.93 11.86 8.26
N GLN A 338 -3.71 11.76 9.34
CA GLN A 338 -5.17 11.80 9.37
C GLN A 338 -5.76 13.22 9.35
N ASP A 339 -4.95 14.24 9.04
CA ASP A 339 -5.44 15.62 8.95
C ASP A 339 -6.50 15.78 7.85
N LYS A 340 -7.62 16.43 8.19
CA LYS A 340 -8.80 16.56 7.31
C LYS A 340 -8.56 17.38 6.05
N LEU A 341 -7.50 18.19 5.99
CA LEU A 341 -7.14 18.89 4.76
C LEU A 341 -6.68 17.90 3.67
N GLY A 342 -6.18 16.72 4.08
CA GLY A 342 -5.85 15.61 3.19
C GLY A 342 -4.77 15.92 2.18
N LYS A 343 -3.84 16.83 2.49
CA LYS A 343 -2.76 17.21 1.57
C LYS A 343 -1.55 16.33 1.78
N GLN A 344 -1.06 15.70 0.73
CA GLN A 344 0.27 15.08 0.76
C GLN A 344 1.35 16.16 0.93
N GLY A 345 2.29 15.90 1.84
CA GLY A 345 3.46 16.73 2.08
C GLY A 345 4.49 16.64 0.96
N TYR A 346 5.40 17.61 0.95
CA TYR A 346 6.39 17.74 -0.11
C TYR A 346 7.72 18.27 0.39
N ARG A 347 8.77 17.92 -0.33
CA ARG A 347 10.11 18.41 -0.08
C ARG A 347 10.22 19.88 -0.49
N VAL A 348 10.82 20.67 0.39
CA VAL A 348 11.06 22.11 0.19
C VAL A 348 12.54 22.44 0.15
N GLN A 349 13.38 21.61 0.74
CA GLN A 349 14.83 21.74 0.68
C GLN A 349 15.48 20.36 0.64
N GLN A 350 16.57 20.26 -0.11
CA GLN A 350 17.46 19.11 -0.12
C GLN A 350 18.90 19.60 -0.19
N ASP A 351 19.74 19.10 0.71
CA ASP A 351 21.19 19.26 0.68
C ASP A 351 21.84 17.89 0.84
N GLY A 352 22.27 17.30 -0.28
CA GLY A 352 22.67 15.90 -0.34
C GLY A 352 21.57 14.98 0.19
N ASP A 353 21.89 14.29 1.29
CA ASP A 353 21.00 13.35 1.99
C ASP A 353 20.08 14.01 3.03
N LEU A 354 20.22 15.32 3.26
CA LEU A 354 19.42 16.05 4.24
C LEU A 354 18.22 16.69 3.57
N GLU A 355 17.00 16.32 3.97
CA GLU A 355 15.77 16.79 3.35
C GLU A 355 14.85 17.46 4.37
N ILE A 356 14.31 18.62 4.02
CA ILE A 356 13.24 19.27 4.78
C ILE A 356 11.96 19.18 3.96
N TRP A 357 10.92 18.65 4.60
CA TRP A 357 9.60 18.48 4.03
C TRP A 357 8.58 19.29 4.80
N LYS A 358 7.50 19.70 4.13
CA LYS A 358 6.35 20.34 4.78
C LYS A 358 5.02 19.78 4.30
N LYS A 359 4.02 19.83 5.17
CA LYS A 359 2.64 19.43 4.91
C LYS A 359 1.71 20.47 5.54
N PRO A 360 0.96 21.26 4.73
CA PRO A 360 -0.10 22.11 5.27
C PRO A 360 -1.16 21.26 5.96
N LEU A 361 -1.63 21.70 7.13
CA LEU A 361 -2.65 21.03 7.91
C LEU A 361 -3.90 21.91 8.02
N SER A 362 -5.01 21.26 8.35
CA SER A 362 -6.25 21.95 8.71
C SER A 362 -6.02 22.92 9.88
N GLY A 363 -6.74 24.06 9.86
CA GLY A 363 -6.60 25.10 10.89
C GLY A 363 -5.35 25.97 10.76
N GLY A 364 -4.62 25.91 9.64
CA GLY A 364 -3.50 26.80 9.33
C GLY A 364 -2.14 26.38 9.91
N ALA A 365 -2.09 25.27 10.65
CA ALA A 365 -0.83 24.70 11.10
C ALA A 365 -0.04 24.07 9.93
N THR A 366 1.26 23.89 10.11
CA THR A 366 2.13 23.20 9.14
C THR A 366 2.92 22.11 9.87
N ALA A 367 2.86 20.87 9.37
CA ALA A 367 3.82 19.84 9.77
C ALA A 367 5.11 20.00 8.97
N ILE A 368 6.25 19.85 9.65
CA ILE A 368 7.59 20.00 9.08
C ILE A 368 8.39 18.78 9.50
N ALA A 369 9.10 18.13 8.58
CA ALA A 369 9.97 17.01 8.88
C ALA A 369 11.37 17.27 8.36
N LEU A 370 12.37 17.11 9.23
CA LEU A 370 13.79 17.19 8.93
C LEU A 370 14.31 15.75 8.89
N PHE A 371 14.49 15.21 7.69
CA PHE A 371 14.97 13.86 7.45
C PHE A 371 16.47 13.87 7.17
N ASN A 372 17.22 13.06 7.91
CA ASN A 372 18.61 12.78 7.60
C ASN A 372 18.70 11.41 6.93
N ARG A 373 18.89 11.38 5.61
CA ARG A 373 19.03 10.12 4.87
C ARG A 373 20.43 9.55 4.90
N GLY A 374 21.39 10.29 5.44
CA GLY A 374 22.81 9.96 5.42
C GLY A 374 23.24 9.06 6.59
N PRO A 375 24.45 8.49 6.50
CA PRO A 375 24.96 7.49 7.44
C PRO A 375 25.53 8.09 8.75
N GLN A 376 25.46 9.41 8.91
CA GLN A 376 26.01 10.12 10.06
C GLN A 376 25.03 11.15 10.58
N ALA A 377 25.05 11.42 11.88
CA ALA A 377 24.26 12.50 12.46
C ALA A 377 24.67 13.86 11.86
N ALA A 378 23.70 14.70 11.54
CA ALA A 378 23.93 15.98 10.88
C ALA A 378 23.10 17.09 11.52
N ALA A 379 23.69 18.28 11.63
CA ALA A 379 22.95 19.47 12.03
C ALA A 379 22.08 19.95 10.85
N MET A 380 20.78 20.08 11.07
CA MET A 380 19.82 20.56 10.08
C MET A 380 19.13 21.82 10.61
N THR A 381 18.87 22.77 9.71
CA THR A 381 18.22 24.05 10.08
C THR A 381 16.94 24.26 9.27
N ALA A 382 15.82 24.36 9.98
CA ALA A 382 14.54 24.77 9.41
C ALA A 382 14.38 26.29 9.52
N ASP A 383 14.35 26.96 8.37
CA ASP A 383 14.10 28.40 8.26
C ASP A 383 12.60 28.65 8.06
N TRP A 384 11.98 29.40 8.99
CA TRP A 384 10.53 29.59 8.97
C TRP A 384 10.04 30.39 7.78
N ALA A 385 10.81 31.36 7.31
CA ALA A 385 10.46 32.17 6.16
C ALA A 385 10.43 31.29 4.89
N LYS A 386 11.41 30.42 4.70
CA LYS A 386 11.43 29.45 3.58
C LYS A 386 10.29 28.44 3.66
N LEU A 387 9.86 28.08 4.87
CA LEU A 387 8.76 27.15 5.10
C LEU A 387 7.37 27.80 4.94
N GLY A 388 7.30 29.14 4.94
CA GLY A 388 6.04 29.88 4.91
C GLY A 388 5.31 29.84 6.26
N VAL A 389 6.08 29.78 7.35
CA VAL A 389 5.60 29.78 8.73
C VAL A 389 5.96 31.13 9.38
N GLY A 390 5.17 31.58 10.35
CA GLY A 390 5.42 32.85 11.05
C GLY A 390 6.82 32.92 11.67
N SER A 391 7.37 34.12 11.86
CA SER A 391 8.76 34.33 12.28
C SER A 391 9.08 33.89 13.72
N ASN A 392 8.07 33.63 14.56
CA ASN A 392 8.25 33.10 15.90
C ASN A 392 7.10 32.12 16.24
N PRO A 393 7.04 30.96 15.55
CA PRO A 393 5.90 30.07 15.65
C PRO A 393 5.89 29.34 17.00
N LYS A 394 4.71 28.86 17.40
CA LYS A 394 4.64 27.87 18.49
C LYS A 394 4.90 26.51 17.87
N ILE A 395 5.96 25.83 18.33
CA ILE A 395 6.40 24.56 17.77
C ILE A 395 6.07 23.44 18.76
N ARG A 396 5.63 22.31 18.23
CA ARG A 396 5.51 21.02 18.92
C ARG A 396 6.40 20.01 18.21
N ASP A 397 7.37 19.44 18.92
CA ASP A 397 8.08 18.24 18.48
C ASP A 397 7.20 17.02 18.78
N LEU A 398 6.85 16.28 17.73
CA LEU A 398 5.86 15.19 17.77
C LEU A 398 6.44 13.88 18.30
N TRP A 399 7.76 13.72 18.28
CA TRP A 399 8.45 12.55 18.84
C TRP A 399 8.99 12.81 20.24
N ALA A 400 9.48 14.03 20.51
CA ALA A 400 9.94 14.42 21.84
C ALA A 400 8.79 14.88 22.75
N HIS A 401 7.58 15.03 22.22
CA HIS A 401 6.40 15.52 22.93
C HIS A 401 6.67 16.81 23.72
N ARG A 402 7.44 17.73 23.11
CA ARG A 402 7.87 18.99 23.73
C ARG A 402 7.43 20.18 22.90
N SER A 403 6.94 21.21 23.57
CA SER A 403 6.61 22.50 22.93
C SER A 403 7.65 23.55 23.26
N PHE A 404 7.92 24.42 22.29
CA PHE A 404 8.85 25.53 22.43
C PHE A 404 8.53 26.64 21.40
N ARG A 405 9.26 27.74 21.48
CA ARG A 405 9.30 28.80 20.47
C ARG A 405 10.73 28.92 19.98
N SER A 406 10.90 29.20 18.69
CA SER A 406 12.21 29.39 18.07
C SER A 406 12.10 30.54 17.07
N PRO A 407 12.55 31.76 17.38
CA PRO A 407 12.48 32.88 16.44
C PRO A 407 13.38 32.67 15.21
N GLY A 408 12.86 32.95 14.02
CA GLY A 408 13.56 32.94 12.73
C GLY A 408 13.83 31.54 12.16
N HIS A 409 14.45 30.66 12.94
CA HIS A 409 14.84 29.33 12.52
C HIS A 409 14.88 28.35 13.70
N TYR A 410 15.07 27.07 13.42
CA TYR A 410 15.40 26.04 14.41
C TYR A 410 16.46 25.11 13.86
N THR A 411 17.53 24.93 14.63
CA THR A 411 18.64 24.04 14.31
C THR A 411 18.67 22.88 15.29
N VAL A 412 18.82 21.66 14.77
CA VAL A 412 18.87 20.44 15.57
C VAL A 412 19.78 19.42 14.90
N THR A 413 20.47 18.61 15.70
CA THR A 413 21.21 17.45 15.20
C THR A 413 20.24 16.29 15.00
N VAL A 414 20.09 15.84 13.75
CA VAL A 414 19.26 14.69 13.39
C VAL A 414 20.17 13.47 13.25
N PRO A 415 19.93 12.36 13.98
CA PRO A 415 20.73 11.14 13.88
C PRO A 415 20.79 10.57 12.45
N SER A 416 21.76 9.69 12.18
CA SER A 416 21.81 8.90 10.95
C SER A 416 20.47 8.21 10.70
N HIS A 417 19.95 8.32 9.48
CA HIS A 417 18.65 7.76 9.08
C HIS A 417 17.46 8.21 9.94
N GLY A 418 17.63 9.27 10.73
CA GLY A 418 16.67 9.76 11.70
C GLY A 418 15.79 10.88 11.15
N VAL A 419 14.81 11.26 11.98
CA VAL A 419 13.87 12.34 11.69
C VAL A 419 13.60 13.19 12.93
N VAL A 420 13.45 14.49 12.73
CA VAL A 420 12.73 15.37 13.66
C VAL A 420 11.45 15.83 12.97
N MET A 421 10.30 15.57 13.61
CA MET A 421 8.98 15.91 13.06
C MET A 421 8.31 16.94 13.97
N LEU A 422 7.94 18.07 13.39
CA LEU A 422 7.44 19.25 14.08
C LEU A 422 6.05 19.61 13.57
N ARG A 423 5.23 20.20 14.44
CA ARG A 423 4.04 20.95 14.07
C ARG A 423 4.21 22.41 14.48
N ALA A 424 4.09 23.32 13.52
CA ALA A 424 4.15 24.76 13.73
C ALA A 424 2.75 25.38 13.61
N HIS A 425 2.43 26.27 14.55
CA HIS A 425 1.21 27.08 14.61
C HIS A 425 1.51 28.57 14.47
#